data_AF-A0A8B8E492-F1
#
_entry.id   AF-A0A8B8E492-F1
#
_cell.length_a   1.000
_cell.length_b   1.000
_cell.length_c   1.000
_cell.angle_alpha   90.00
_cell.angle_beta   90.00
_cell.angle_gamma   90.00
#
_symmetry.space_group_name_H-M   'P 1'
#
loop_
_entity.id
_entity.type
_entity.pdbx_description
1 polymer ?
#
loop_
_entity_poly.entity_id
_entity_poly.type
_entity_poly.pdbx_seq_one_letter_code
_entity_poly.pdbx_strand_id
1 'polypeptide(L)'
;MVGWPVLYSVIALLLVDITTCDNLGGWGGWGPWSSCSVTCGFGSIRRNKQWEYPDGRVANYTLTKIVECFINRTCPVHGGWGMWTGWTRCPVMCGGANVTRTRLCDAPEPSNGGKFCNGSASDSFICNNATCPEIPTDFDMRSCFNDSMFLCESREHCVPKTLRCDFELNCHDGTDERGCIISLGMGINSSIQKSKFLAVIFTLLTLLEKLFII
;
A
#
# COMPACT_ATOMS: atom_id res chain seq x y z
N MET A 1 18.49 -94.00 -5.56
CA MET A 1 18.57 -92.74 -6.33
C MET A 1 17.39 -91.89 -5.92
N VAL A 2 17.67 -90.66 -5.46
CA VAL A 2 16.79 -89.48 -5.27
C VAL A 2 15.47 -89.69 -4.51
N GLY A 3 15.11 -88.96 -3.46
CA GLY A 3 15.63 -87.69 -2.95
C GLY A 3 14.46 -86.94 -2.31
N TRP A 4 14.55 -86.73 -0.99
CA TRP A 4 13.95 -85.67 -0.16
C TRP A 4 12.45 -85.32 -0.29
N PRO A 5 11.66 -85.58 0.77
CA PRO A 5 10.28 -85.11 0.91
C PRO A 5 10.19 -83.75 1.64
N VAL A 6 8.93 -83.29 1.72
CA VAL A 6 8.29 -82.31 2.61
C VAL A 6 8.41 -80.80 2.33
N LEU A 7 7.29 -80.29 1.81
CA LEU A 7 6.59 -79.05 2.18
C LEU A 7 7.33 -78.15 3.19
N TYR A 8 7.81 -77.02 2.69
CA TYR A 8 7.74 -75.77 3.44
C TYR A 8 7.02 -74.73 2.56
N SER A 9 5.69 -74.70 2.68
CA SER A 9 5.01 -73.41 2.67
C SER A 9 5.55 -72.62 3.83
N VAL A 10 6.37 -71.61 3.59
CA VAL A 10 6.22 -70.30 4.21
C VAL A 10 6.86 -69.33 3.23
N ILE A 11 6.01 -68.52 2.61
CA ILE A 11 6.20 -67.08 2.36
C ILE A 11 7.67 -66.68 2.56
N ALA A 12 8.32 -66.18 1.50
CA ALA A 12 9.46 -65.28 1.64
C ALA A 12 8.95 -64.04 2.38
N LEU A 13 8.67 -64.21 3.68
CA LEU A 13 8.64 -63.19 4.67
C LEU A 13 10.04 -62.66 4.54
N LEU A 14 10.12 -61.50 3.89
CA LEU A 14 10.83 -60.34 4.37
C LEU A 14 10.95 -60.41 5.90
N LEU A 15 11.78 -61.32 6.40
CA LEU A 15 12.50 -61.17 7.64
C LEU A 15 13.51 -60.09 7.28
N VAL A 16 13.03 -58.84 7.19
CA VAL A 16 13.76 -57.75 7.79
C VAL A 16 14.01 -58.26 9.19
N ASP A 17 15.23 -58.69 9.44
CA ASP A 17 15.65 -59.30 10.68
C ASP A 17 15.32 -58.29 11.79
N ILE A 18 14.22 -58.53 12.53
CA ILE A 18 13.72 -57.62 13.56
C ILE A 18 14.75 -57.53 14.70
N THR A 19 15.76 -58.40 14.73
CA THR A 19 16.94 -58.28 15.59
C THR A 19 17.79 -57.04 15.31
N THR A 20 17.61 -56.37 14.16
CA THR A 20 18.25 -55.06 13.89
C THR A 20 17.43 -53.85 14.35
N CYS A 21 16.23 -54.05 14.91
CA CYS A 21 15.47 -52.95 15.53
C CYS A 21 16.15 -52.38 16.78
N ASP A 22 17.13 -53.08 17.37
CA ASP A 22 17.87 -52.61 18.54
C ASP A 22 18.82 -51.43 18.25
N ASN A 23 19.05 -51.08 16.97
CA ASN A 23 19.97 -49.99 16.58
C ASN A 23 19.27 -48.73 16.02
N LEU A 24 17.94 -48.67 16.03
CA LEU A 24 17.24 -47.54 15.43
C LEU A 24 17.38 -46.25 16.26
N GLY A 25 17.72 -46.34 17.53
CA GLY A 25 17.74 -45.20 18.45
C GLY A 25 16.32 -44.69 18.73
N GLY A 26 16.21 -43.54 19.39
CA GLY A 26 14.93 -42.94 19.72
C GLY A 26 15.03 -41.46 20.06
N TRP A 27 13.88 -40.82 20.21
CA TRP A 27 13.85 -39.45 20.71
C TRP A 27 14.33 -39.40 22.17
N GLY A 28 15.40 -38.66 22.42
CA GLY A 28 15.87 -38.33 23.75
C GLY A 28 14.89 -37.47 24.54
N GLY A 29 15.30 -37.10 25.75
CA GLY A 29 14.52 -36.24 26.63
C GLY A 29 14.25 -34.86 26.03
N TRP A 30 13.14 -34.24 26.43
CA TRP A 30 12.95 -32.82 26.16
C TRP A 30 13.96 -32.00 26.96
N GLY A 31 14.71 -31.13 26.28
CA GLY A 31 15.50 -30.09 26.91
C GLY A 31 14.63 -29.07 27.67
N PRO A 32 15.28 -28.14 28.41
CA PRO A 32 14.57 -27.10 29.14
C PRO A 32 13.83 -26.16 28.18
N TRP A 33 12.79 -25.50 28.70
CA TRP A 33 12.12 -24.42 27.99
C TRP A 33 13.02 -23.20 27.89
N SER A 34 12.97 -22.52 26.74
CA SER A 34 13.57 -21.19 26.57
C SER A 34 12.81 -20.14 27.38
N SER A 35 13.45 -18.99 27.59
CA SER A 35 12.73 -17.77 27.95
C SER A 35 11.69 -17.40 26.87
N CYS A 36 10.69 -16.61 27.25
CA CYS A 36 9.68 -16.12 26.33
C CYS A 36 10.32 -15.25 25.24
N SER A 37 9.86 -15.37 24.00
CA SER A 37 10.42 -14.66 22.84
C SER A 37 10.19 -13.15 22.87
N VAL A 38 9.32 -12.67 23.76
CA VAL A 38 8.95 -11.27 23.94
C VAL A 38 9.19 -10.87 25.39
N THR A 39 9.19 -9.57 25.65
CA THR A 39 9.27 -9.00 27.02
C THR A 39 7.95 -8.39 27.48
N CYS A 40 6.89 -8.49 26.66
CA CYS A 40 5.54 -7.98 26.89
C CYS A 40 4.55 -8.75 26.00
N GLY A 41 3.30 -8.88 26.42
CA GLY A 41 2.24 -9.47 25.60
C GLY A 41 2.46 -10.95 25.26
N PHE A 42 1.93 -11.36 24.09
CA PHE A 42 2.02 -12.73 23.60
C PHE A 42 3.34 -13.00 22.88
N GLY A 43 3.96 -14.11 23.22
CA GLY A 43 5.12 -14.64 22.52
C GLY A 43 5.13 -16.16 22.55
N SER A 44 6.31 -16.73 22.33
CA SER A 44 6.50 -18.17 22.34
C SER A 44 7.72 -18.59 23.17
N ILE A 45 7.59 -19.74 23.82
CA ILE A 45 8.69 -20.51 24.39
C ILE A 45 8.92 -21.75 23.54
N ARG A 46 10.19 -22.16 23.42
CA ARG A 46 10.58 -23.33 22.65
C ARG A 46 11.44 -24.27 23.49
N ARG A 47 11.32 -25.57 23.23
CA ARG A 47 12.28 -26.58 23.69
C ARG A 47 12.51 -27.60 22.59
N ASN A 48 13.66 -28.25 22.63
CA ASN A 48 14.04 -29.24 21.64
C ASN A 48 14.29 -30.61 22.29
N LYS A 49 14.18 -31.65 21.48
CA LYS A 49 14.74 -32.97 21.75
C LYS A 49 15.40 -33.49 20.49
N GLN A 50 16.44 -34.30 20.65
CA GLN A 50 17.21 -34.84 19.54
C GLN A 50 17.06 -36.36 19.48
N TRP A 51 17.36 -36.93 18.32
CA TRP A 51 17.39 -38.38 18.18
C TRP A 51 18.73 -38.92 18.68
N GLU A 52 18.67 -39.89 19.58
CA GLU A 52 19.83 -40.49 20.25
C GLU A 52 19.90 -41.98 19.90
N TYR A 53 21.11 -42.45 19.59
CA TYR A 53 21.38 -43.87 19.34
C TYR A 53 21.84 -44.56 20.63
N PRO A 54 21.69 -45.89 20.75
CA PRO A 54 22.11 -46.64 21.94
C PRO A 54 23.61 -46.54 22.27
N ASP A 55 24.44 -46.18 21.29
CA ASP A 55 25.88 -45.95 21.42
C ASP A 55 26.25 -44.51 21.87
N GLY A 56 25.25 -43.69 22.21
CA GLY A 56 25.43 -42.31 22.68
C GLY A 56 25.63 -41.29 21.56
N ARG A 57 25.59 -41.69 20.28
CA ARG A 57 25.62 -40.73 19.17
C ARG A 57 24.28 -39.99 19.06
N VAL A 58 24.36 -38.73 18.67
CA VAL A 58 23.17 -37.89 18.41
C VAL A 58 23.04 -37.68 16.91
N ALA A 59 21.86 -37.97 16.36
CA ALA A 59 21.58 -37.74 14.94
C ALA A 59 21.24 -36.27 14.67
N ASN A 60 21.35 -35.85 13.41
CA ASN A 60 20.95 -34.51 12.96
C ASN A 60 19.42 -34.40 12.76
N TYR A 61 18.65 -34.94 13.69
CA TYR A 61 17.19 -34.85 13.73
C TYR A 61 16.79 -34.20 15.05
N THR A 62 16.23 -32.99 14.95
CA THR A 62 15.80 -32.22 16.12
C THR A 62 14.31 -31.94 16.01
N LEU A 63 13.54 -32.31 17.03
CA LEU A 63 12.14 -31.92 17.15
C LEU A 63 12.04 -30.69 18.06
N THR A 64 11.42 -29.64 17.57
CA THR A 64 11.13 -28.44 18.36
C THR A 64 9.66 -28.41 18.74
N LYS A 65 9.37 -28.22 20.03
CA LYS A 65 8.03 -27.91 20.52
C LYS A 65 7.96 -26.42 20.83
N ILE A 66 6.98 -25.74 20.25
CA ILE A 66 6.69 -24.32 20.46
C ILE A 66 5.35 -24.23 21.19
N VAL A 67 5.30 -23.43 22.25
CA VAL A 67 4.09 -23.14 23.03
C VAL A 67 4.03 -21.63 23.30
N GLU A 68 2.83 -21.10 23.41
CA GLU A 68 2.60 -19.69 23.70
C GLU A 68 2.99 -19.33 25.15
N CYS A 69 3.48 -18.11 25.33
CA CYS A 69 3.68 -17.49 26.63
C CYS A 69 3.02 -16.10 26.63
N PHE A 70 2.57 -15.65 27.80
CA PHE A 70 2.02 -14.31 27.99
C PHE A 70 2.77 -13.58 29.11
N ILE A 71 3.30 -12.41 28.80
CA ILE A 71 3.92 -11.50 29.78
C ILE A 71 2.95 -10.36 30.06
N ASN A 72 2.52 -10.24 31.31
CA ASN A 72 1.61 -9.19 31.76
C ASN A 72 2.32 -7.83 31.87
N ARG A 73 2.69 -7.28 30.72
CA ARG A 73 3.28 -5.96 30.54
C ARG A 73 2.74 -5.38 29.25
N THR A 74 2.39 -4.10 29.26
CA THR A 74 1.95 -3.37 28.06
C THR A 74 3.08 -3.24 27.05
N CYS A 75 2.83 -3.63 25.80
CA CYS A 75 3.82 -3.50 24.75
C CYS A 75 3.88 -2.07 24.19
N PRO A 76 5.08 -1.59 23.83
CA PRO A 76 5.23 -0.34 23.10
C PRO A 76 4.55 -0.47 21.73
N VAL A 77 3.75 0.52 21.36
CA VAL A 77 3.18 0.63 20.02
C VAL A 77 3.98 1.70 19.29
N HIS A 78 4.75 1.29 18.30
CA HIS A 78 5.50 2.22 17.46
C HIS A 78 4.56 2.96 16.52
N GLY A 79 4.79 4.26 16.36
CA GLY A 79 4.01 5.11 15.49
C GLY A 79 4.17 4.70 14.03
N GLY A 80 3.05 4.71 13.30
CA GLY A 80 3.01 4.51 11.85
C GLY A 80 2.45 5.75 11.15
N TRP A 81 2.99 6.04 9.97
CA TRP A 81 2.51 7.15 9.16
C TRP A 81 1.08 6.90 8.70
N GLY A 82 0.18 7.82 9.03
CA GLY A 82 -1.12 7.95 8.40
C GLY A 82 -1.03 8.33 6.93
N MET A 83 -2.19 8.36 6.29
CA MET A 83 -2.29 8.78 4.89
C MET A 83 -1.90 10.24 4.75
N TRP A 84 -1.29 10.57 3.62
CA TRP A 84 -1.10 11.96 3.23
C TRP A 84 -2.46 12.63 3.01
N THR A 85 -2.57 13.90 3.40
CA THR A 85 -3.63 14.77 2.92
C THR A 85 -3.54 14.89 1.41
N GLY A 86 -4.66 15.29 0.78
CA GLY A 86 -4.60 15.78 -0.58
C GLY A 86 -3.62 16.96 -0.70
N TRP A 87 -3.04 17.12 -1.88
CA TRP A 87 -2.28 18.33 -2.20
C TRP A 87 -3.21 19.55 -2.13
N THR A 88 -2.72 20.65 -1.58
CA THR A 88 -3.40 21.95 -1.73
C THR A 88 -3.53 22.29 -3.22
N ARG A 89 -4.65 22.90 -3.61
CA ARG A 89 -4.82 23.39 -4.99
C ARG A 89 -3.71 24.39 -5.31
N CYS A 90 -3.25 24.39 -6.57
CA CYS A 90 -2.30 25.37 -7.02
C CYS A 90 -2.94 26.77 -6.96
N PRO A 91 -2.31 27.76 -6.29
CA PRO A 91 -2.86 29.11 -6.19
C PRO A 91 -2.67 29.92 -7.48
N VAL A 92 -1.82 29.46 -8.39
CA VAL A 92 -1.47 30.13 -9.66
C VAL A 92 -1.68 29.18 -10.84
N MET A 93 -1.81 29.71 -12.05
CA MET A 93 -1.88 28.91 -13.28
C MET A 93 -0.56 28.88 -14.08
N CYS A 94 0.35 29.81 -13.79
CA CYS A 94 1.70 29.90 -14.32
C CYS A 94 2.64 30.49 -13.25
N GLY A 95 3.94 30.61 -13.52
CA GLY A 95 4.92 31.27 -12.66
C GLY A 95 5.44 30.42 -11.49
N GLY A 96 4.85 29.25 -11.27
CA GLY A 96 5.25 28.35 -10.20
C GLY A 96 4.71 28.80 -8.82
N ALA A 97 4.04 27.90 -8.10
CA ALA A 97 3.74 28.13 -6.69
C ALA A 97 4.00 26.89 -5.84
N ASN A 98 4.44 27.11 -4.60
CA ASN A 98 4.65 26.01 -3.67
C ASN A 98 3.30 25.52 -3.13
N VAL A 99 3.05 24.22 -3.29
CA VAL A 99 1.90 23.53 -2.71
C VAL A 99 2.38 22.46 -1.76
N THR A 100 1.59 22.21 -0.72
CA THR A 100 2.00 21.34 0.38
C THR A 100 0.97 20.25 0.62
N ARG A 101 1.43 19.16 1.23
CA ARG A 101 0.59 18.13 1.84
C ARG A 101 1.19 17.73 3.17
N THR A 102 0.37 17.21 4.07
CA THR A 102 0.81 16.78 5.40
C THR A 102 0.34 15.36 5.68
N ARG A 103 0.93 14.70 6.67
CA ARG A 103 0.48 13.41 7.20
C ARG A 103 0.71 13.39 8.71
N LEU A 104 -0.05 12.57 9.40
CA LEU A 104 0.07 12.39 10.84
C LEU A 104 0.75 11.06 11.17
N CYS A 105 1.30 10.95 12.38
CA CYS A 105 1.89 9.71 12.89
C CYS A 105 0.86 9.01 13.79
N ASP A 106 -0.23 8.55 13.18
CA ASP A 106 -1.44 8.09 13.85
C ASP A 106 -1.95 6.73 13.34
N ALA A 107 -1.21 6.08 12.42
CA ALA A 107 -1.59 4.79 11.82
C ALA A 107 -0.52 3.70 12.03
N PRO A 108 -0.31 3.21 13.27
CA PRO A 108 -1.03 3.56 14.51
C PRO A 108 -0.39 4.73 15.27
N GLU A 109 -1.11 5.30 16.23
CA GLU A 109 -0.56 6.32 17.13
C GLU A 109 0.46 5.70 18.11
N PRO A 110 1.65 6.28 18.27
CA PRO A 110 2.65 5.79 19.20
C PRO A 110 2.15 5.85 20.65
N SER A 111 2.29 4.74 21.38
CA SER A 111 1.89 4.64 22.78
C SER A 111 2.79 3.70 23.58
N ASN A 112 2.65 3.70 24.90
CA ASN A 112 3.39 2.83 25.83
C ASN A 112 4.93 2.92 25.67
N GLY A 113 5.46 4.13 25.40
CA GLY A 113 6.89 4.34 25.16
C GLY A 113 7.37 3.91 23.78
N GLY A 114 6.45 3.65 22.84
CA GLY A 114 6.78 3.40 21.44
C GLY A 114 7.36 4.64 20.75
N LYS A 115 8.27 4.38 19.81
CA LYS A 115 8.92 5.40 18.98
C LYS A 115 7.92 6.14 18.09
N PHE A 116 8.14 7.45 17.94
CA PHE A 116 7.45 8.26 16.93
C PHE A 116 7.92 7.92 15.51
N CYS A 117 7.13 8.31 14.50
CA CYS A 117 7.43 8.06 13.11
C CYS A 117 8.72 8.78 12.68
N ASN A 118 9.55 8.10 11.87
CA ASN A 118 10.74 8.69 11.31
C ASN A 118 10.47 9.31 9.93
N GLY A 119 11.02 10.50 9.69
CA GLY A 119 10.86 11.27 8.45
C GLY A 119 9.94 12.49 8.57
N SER A 120 9.71 13.19 7.46
CA SER A 120 8.93 14.43 7.43
C SER A 120 7.42 14.18 7.48
N ALA A 121 6.72 15.01 8.26
CA ALA A 121 5.26 15.07 8.32
C ALA A 121 4.66 16.03 7.27
N SER A 122 5.50 16.76 6.55
CA SER A 122 5.12 17.71 5.51
C SER A 122 5.95 17.46 4.25
N ASP A 123 5.33 17.63 3.11
CA ASP A 123 5.94 17.50 1.79
C ASP A 123 5.44 18.65 0.89
N SER A 124 6.28 19.09 -0.04
CA SER A 124 6.05 20.29 -0.82
C SER A 124 6.59 20.18 -2.25
N PHE A 125 5.86 20.71 -3.24
CA PHE A 125 6.33 20.80 -4.62
C PHE A 125 5.86 22.09 -5.31
N ILE A 126 6.52 22.46 -6.41
CA ILE A 126 6.13 23.61 -7.22
C ILE A 126 5.13 23.17 -8.30
N CYS A 127 3.90 23.68 -8.24
CA CYS A 127 2.88 23.49 -9.27
C CYS A 127 2.93 24.60 -10.31
N ASN A 128 2.49 24.32 -11.54
CA ASN A 128 2.31 25.30 -12.61
C ASN A 128 3.55 26.17 -12.91
N ASN A 129 4.70 25.52 -13.07
CA ASN A 129 6.01 26.16 -13.31
C ASN A 129 6.22 26.65 -14.75
N ALA A 130 5.16 26.81 -15.55
CA ALA A 130 5.25 27.41 -16.87
C ALA A 130 5.48 28.91 -16.74
N THR A 131 6.25 29.52 -17.64
CA THR A 131 6.41 30.97 -17.69
C THR A 131 5.06 31.64 -17.92
N CYS A 132 4.78 32.72 -17.20
CA CYS A 132 3.58 33.51 -17.44
C CYS A 132 3.72 34.38 -18.68
N PRO A 133 2.58 34.80 -19.29
CA PRO A 133 2.58 35.77 -20.37
C PRO A 133 3.28 37.06 -19.94
N GLU A 134 4.15 37.58 -20.80
CA GLU A 134 4.77 38.90 -20.57
C GLU A 134 3.73 40.00 -20.79
N ILE A 135 3.58 40.88 -19.81
CA ILE A 135 2.78 42.10 -19.96
C ILE A 135 3.63 43.12 -20.74
N PRO A 136 3.12 43.73 -21.83
CA PRO A 136 3.85 44.76 -22.56
C PRO A 136 4.26 45.91 -21.63
N THR A 137 5.51 46.37 -21.75
CA THR A 137 6.05 47.42 -20.86
C THR A 137 5.44 48.81 -21.06
N ASP A 138 4.75 49.03 -22.19
CA ASP A 138 3.99 50.26 -22.52
C ASP A 138 2.49 50.11 -22.23
N PHE A 139 2.11 49.12 -21.43
CA PHE A 139 0.72 48.86 -21.09
C PHE A 139 0.18 49.92 -20.11
N ASP A 140 -0.71 50.80 -20.57
CA ASP A 140 -1.41 51.78 -19.73
C ASP A 140 -2.68 51.17 -19.12
N MET A 141 -2.72 51.02 -17.80
CA MET A 141 -3.87 50.51 -17.05
C MET A 141 -5.14 51.36 -17.24
N ARG A 142 -5.03 52.63 -17.65
CA ARG A 142 -6.20 53.47 -17.99
C ARG A 142 -6.97 52.95 -19.21
N SER A 143 -6.33 52.15 -20.06
CA SER A 143 -7.00 51.50 -21.20
C SER A 143 -7.99 50.40 -20.77
N CYS A 144 -7.89 49.90 -19.54
CA CYS A 144 -8.74 48.84 -19.01
C CYS A 144 -10.18 49.27 -18.67
N PHE A 145 -10.48 50.57 -18.70
CA PHE A 145 -11.82 51.08 -18.44
C PHE A 145 -12.76 51.01 -19.65
N ASN A 146 -12.31 50.41 -20.77
CA ASN A 146 -13.16 50.18 -21.92
C ASN A 146 -14.04 48.93 -21.72
N ASP A 147 -15.28 48.96 -22.23
CA ASP A 147 -16.21 47.84 -22.18
C ASP A 147 -15.72 46.60 -22.95
N SER A 148 -14.71 46.74 -23.80
CA SER A 148 -14.06 45.63 -24.51
C SER A 148 -12.96 44.92 -23.72
N MET A 149 -12.59 45.42 -22.53
CA MET A 149 -11.50 44.88 -21.71
C MET A 149 -12.02 44.08 -20.51
N PHE A 150 -11.23 43.10 -20.07
CA PHE A 150 -11.45 42.27 -18.89
C PHE A 150 -10.27 42.45 -17.94
N LEU A 151 -10.53 43.01 -16.76
CA LEU A 151 -9.53 43.21 -15.73
C LEU A 151 -9.23 41.90 -15.01
N CYS A 152 -7.97 41.46 -15.03
CA CYS A 152 -7.53 40.28 -14.28
C CYS A 152 -7.67 40.55 -12.75
N GLU A 153 -7.92 39.52 -11.94
CA GLU A 153 -8.10 39.68 -10.47
C GLU A 153 -6.82 40.10 -9.76
N SER A 154 -5.65 39.78 -10.34
CA SER A 154 -4.34 40.29 -9.91
C SER A 154 -4.26 41.81 -9.94
N ARG A 155 -5.07 42.47 -10.78
CA ARG A 155 -5.05 43.92 -11.05
C ARG A 155 -3.72 44.42 -11.58
N GLU A 156 -2.91 43.55 -12.17
CA GLU A 156 -1.62 43.91 -12.78
C GLU A 156 -1.82 44.35 -14.24
N HIS A 157 -2.74 43.71 -14.96
CA HIS A 157 -3.14 44.07 -16.31
C HIS A 157 -4.60 43.70 -16.61
N CYS A 158 -5.04 44.03 -17.82
CA CYS A 158 -6.30 43.57 -18.40
C CYS A 158 -6.06 42.97 -19.78
N VAL A 159 -6.94 42.07 -20.18
CA VAL A 159 -6.93 41.42 -21.48
C VAL A 159 -8.20 41.79 -22.24
N PRO A 160 -8.21 41.82 -23.58
CA PRO A 160 -9.45 41.94 -24.34
C PRO A 160 -10.46 40.86 -23.94
N LYS A 161 -11.75 41.20 -23.84
CA LYS A 161 -12.81 40.22 -23.54
C LYS A 161 -12.90 39.06 -24.54
N THR A 162 -12.34 39.22 -25.74
CA THR A 162 -12.23 38.15 -26.75
C THR A 162 -11.27 37.05 -26.35
N LEU A 163 -10.30 37.35 -25.48
CA LEU A 163 -9.33 36.40 -24.93
C LEU A 163 -9.80 35.81 -23.59
N ARG A 164 -11.07 36.02 -23.24
CA ARG A 164 -11.68 35.40 -22.08
C ARG A 164 -12.34 34.10 -22.54
N CYS A 165 -12.05 33.01 -21.83
CA CYS A 165 -12.58 31.69 -22.14
C CYS A 165 -12.14 31.16 -23.51
N ASP A 166 -10.90 31.45 -23.89
CA ASP A 166 -10.29 31.01 -25.15
C ASP A 166 -9.37 29.80 -24.98
N PHE A 167 -9.28 29.25 -23.76
CA PHE A 167 -8.38 28.16 -23.35
C PHE A 167 -6.89 28.53 -23.37
N GLU A 168 -6.55 29.80 -23.57
CA GLU A 168 -5.20 30.32 -23.42
C GLU A 168 -5.10 31.12 -22.11
N LEU A 169 -3.96 31.04 -21.44
CA LEU A 169 -3.71 31.82 -20.23
C LEU A 169 -3.20 33.20 -20.66
N ASN A 170 -4.06 34.20 -20.61
CA ASN A 170 -3.74 35.59 -20.91
C ASN A 170 -3.64 36.44 -19.63
N CYS A 171 -4.32 36.05 -18.54
CA CYS A 171 -4.06 36.59 -17.21
C CYS A 171 -3.04 35.74 -16.43
N HIS A 172 -2.11 36.39 -15.70
CA HIS A 172 -1.10 35.71 -14.88
C HIS A 172 -1.73 34.84 -13.78
N ASP A 173 -2.86 35.29 -13.24
CA ASP A 173 -3.66 34.55 -12.27
C ASP A 173 -4.63 33.54 -12.91
N GLY A 174 -4.70 33.48 -14.24
CA GLY A 174 -5.63 32.64 -15.02
C GLY A 174 -7.12 32.97 -14.81
N THR A 175 -7.45 34.21 -14.42
CA THR A 175 -8.84 34.65 -14.19
C THR A 175 -9.70 34.74 -15.41
N ASP A 176 -9.09 35.04 -16.55
CA ASP A 176 -9.69 35.02 -17.86
C ASP A 176 -10.35 33.67 -18.17
N GLU A 177 -9.75 32.58 -17.72
CA GLU A 177 -10.27 31.22 -17.89
C GLU A 177 -11.14 30.74 -16.70
N ARG A 178 -11.41 31.60 -15.70
CA ARG A 178 -12.27 31.24 -14.57
C ARG A 178 -13.75 31.50 -14.86
N GLY A 179 -14.58 30.52 -14.48
CA GLY A 179 -16.04 30.64 -14.56
C GLY A 179 -16.57 30.67 -16.00
N CYS A 180 -15.80 30.16 -16.94
CA CYS A 180 -16.21 30.01 -18.32
C CYS A 180 -17.38 29.03 -18.42
N ILE A 181 -18.54 29.54 -18.81
CA ILE A 181 -19.61 28.69 -19.29
C ILE A 181 -19.11 28.21 -20.64
N ILE A 182 -18.65 26.98 -20.70
CA ILE A 182 -18.43 26.31 -21.97
C ILE A 182 -19.82 26.26 -22.60
N SER A 183 -20.15 27.24 -23.45
CA SER A 183 -21.19 27.05 -24.44
C SER A 183 -20.62 26.02 -25.39
N LEU A 184 -20.62 24.77 -24.95
CA LEU A 184 -20.66 23.64 -25.84
C LEU A 184 -21.79 23.99 -26.80
N GLY A 185 -21.45 24.24 -28.06
CA GLY A 185 -22.38 24.06 -29.17
C GLY A 185 -22.79 22.59 -29.30
N MET A 186 -23.01 21.91 -28.18
CA MET A 186 -23.63 20.62 -28.05
C MET A 186 -24.90 20.89 -27.25
N GLY A 187 -26.04 20.85 -27.95
CA GLY A 187 -27.31 20.63 -27.29
C GLY A 187 -27.13 19.46 -26.33
N ILE A 188 -27.19 19.75 -25.04
CA ILE A 188 -27.10 18.76 -23.98
C ILE A 188 -28.44 18.03 -23.97
N ASN A 189 -28.63 17.14 -24.94
CA ASN A 189 -29.74 16.20 -24.89
C ASN A 189 -29.35 15.12 -23.87
N SER A 190 -30.03 15.14 -22.74
CA SER A 190 -29.80 14.38 -21.51
C SER A 190 -30.05 12.87 -21.63
N SER A 191 -29.77 12.27 -22.80
CA SER A 191 -30.01 10.86 -23.08
C SER A 191 -28.73 10.05 -23.39
N ILE A 192 -27.64 10.70 -23.84
CA ILE A 192 -26.46 9.98 -24.35
C ILE A 192 -25.43 9.61 -23.25
N GLN A 193 -25.44 10.29 -22.10
CA GLN A 193 -24.55 9.94 -20.97
C GLN A 193 -25.13 8.87 -20.03
N LYS A 194 -26.46 8.64 -20.03
CA LYS A 194 -27.06 7.54 -19.26
C LYS A 194 -26.75 6.17 -19.88
N SER A 195 -26.72 6.09 -21.22
CA SER A 195 -26.47 4.85 -21.96
C SER A 195 -25.06 4.31 -21.77
N LYS A 196 -24.03 5.17 -21.81
CA LYS A 196 -22.64 4.75 -21.60
C LYS A 196 -22.36 4.37 -20.15
N PHE A 197 -22.98 5.04 -19.19
CA PHE A 197 -22.82 4.73 -17.77
C PHE A 197 -23.47 3.39 -17.39
N LEU A 198 -24.66 3.10 -17.94
CA LEU A 198 -25.33 1.80 -17.79
C LEU A 198 -24.54 0.65 -18.42
N ALA A 199 -23.93 0.86 -19.60
CA ALA A 199 -23.10 -0.15 -20.26
C ALA A 199 -21.87 -0.53 -19.43
N VAL A 200 -21.22 0.44 -18.77
CA VAL A 200 -20.05 0.19 -17.89
C VAL A 200 -20.46 -0.52 -16.60
N ILE A 201 -21.62 -0.20 -16.03
CA ILE A 201 -22.14 -0.91 -14.84
C ILE A 201 -22.50 -2.36 -15.20
N PHE A 202 -23.09 -2.61 -16.37
CA PHE A 202 -23.47 -3.95 -16.81
C PHE A 202 -22.24 -4.83 -17.10
N THR A 203 -21.18 -4.28 -17.69
CA THR A 203 -19.92 -5.02 -17.87
C THR A 203 -19.22 -5.30 -16.54
N LEU A 204 -19.25 -4.38 -15.56
CA LEU A 204 -18.69 -4.65 -14.24
C LEU A 204 -19.46 -5.74 -13.47
N LEU A 205 -20.79 -5.71 -13.51
CA LEU A 205 -21.64 -6.71 -12.84
C LEU A 205 -21.43 -8.12 -13.42
N THR A 206 -21.36 -8.23 -14.75
CA THR A 206 -21.09 -9.52 -15.43
C THR A 206 -19.68 -10.05 -15.20
N LEU A 207 -18.71 -9.17 -14.93
CA LEU A 207 -17.35 -9.55 -14.50
C LEU A 207 -17.32 -10.04 -13.03
N LEU A 208 -18.12 -9.43 -12.15
CA LEU A 208 -18.24 -9.84 -10.74
C LEU A 208 -18.91 -11.20 -10.57
N GLU A 209 -19.94 -11.52 -11.36
CA GLU A 209 -20.58 -12.85 -11.34
C GLU A 209 -19.62 -13.97 -11.80
N LYS A 210 -18.67 -13.68 -12.69
CA LYS A 210 -17.65 -14.66 -13.12
C LYS A 210 -16.53 -14.86 -12.10
N LEU A 211 -16.36 -13.96 -11.13
CA LEU A 211 -15.33 -14.03 -10.09
C LEU A 211 -15.78 -14.81 -8.84
N PHE A 212 -17.09 -15.07 -8.67
CA PHE A 212 -17.66 -15.82 -7.54
C PHE A 212 -18.03 -17.27 -7.87
N ILE A 213 -17.68 -17.76 -9.07
CA ILE A 213 -17.81 -19.17 -9.46
C ILE A 213 -16.39 -19.72 -9.70
N ILE A 214 -15.61 -19.91 -8.63
CA ILE A 214 -14.49 -20.85 -8.44
C ILE A 214 -14.33 -21.05 -6.93
#